data_AF-A0AAD4EHU2-F1
#
_entry.id   AF-A0AAD4EHU2-F1
#
_cell.length_a   1.000
_cell.length_b   1.000
_cell.length_c   1.000
_cell.angle_alpha   90.00
_cell.angle_beta   90.00
_cell.angle_gamma   90.00
#
_symmetry.space_group_name_H-M   'P 1'
#
loop_
_entity.id
_entity.type
_entity.pdbx_description
1 polymer ?
#
loop_
_entity_poly.entity_id
_entity_poly.type
_entity_poly.pdbx_seq_one_letter_code
_entity_poly.pdbx_strand_id
1 'polypeptide(L)'
;MLTVRACFNSLSSSLTPACLMPNQNKPSPPLEVISLHIFRLWKTRQTNKQIVQNLWNHYDTSRYGLGLMKFVQIRVGMGLLRTQQQSHTIESIRDAMIDLQEIYPNAGAREMVSFLFHENVVMAYFAKYEVDLVRQRKACRLRRKRFWAAGVNDLFAVDQHDKWLRFGLALHTGIEPFSGHIMWM
;
A
#
# COMPACT_ATOMS: atom_id res chain seq x y z
N MET A 1 -37.07 -2.33 -20.37
CA MET A 1 -37.10 -3.40 -21.40
C MET A 1 -35.67 -3.59 -21.89
N LEU A 2 -34.93 -4.57 -21.34
CA LEU A 2 -34.78 -5.94 -21.85
C LEU A 2 -33.95 -5.98 -23.15
N THR A 3 -32.63 -6.25 -23.04
CA THR A 3 -31.92 -7.51 -23.41
C THR A 3 -31.38 -7.45 -24.85
N VAL A 4 -30.24 -8.03 -25.27
CA VAL A 4 -29.56 -9.29 -24.91
C VAL A 4 -28.05 -9.17 -25.24
N ARG A 5 -27.22 -9.87 -24.43
CA ARG A 5 -25.80 -10.19 -24.66
C ARG A 5 -25.55 -10.90 -25.99
N ALA A 6 -24.43 -10.61 -26.66
CA ALA A 6 -23.76 -11.60 -27.50
C ALA A 6 -22.28 -11.69 -27.09
N CYS A 7 -21.95 -12.83 -26.48
CA CYS A 7 -20.58 -13.27 -26.24
C CYS A 7 -19.92 -13.57 -27.59
N PHE A 8 -18.70 -13.06 -27.80
CA PHE A 8 -17.77 -13.68 -28.74
C PHE A 8 -16.51 -14.07 -27.98
N ASN A 9 -16.40 -15.37 -27.75
CA ASN A 9 -15.25 -16.05 -27.19
C ASN A 9 -14.06 -15.87 -28.14
N SER A 10 -13.01 -15.19 -27.69
CA SER A 10 -11.66 -15.43 -28.20
C SER A 10 -10.92 -16.25 -27.15
N LEU A 11 -10.69 -17.52 -27.51
CA LEU A 11 -9.83 -18.43 -26.75
C LEU A 11 -8.39 -17.90 -26.81
N SER A 12 -7.97 -17.13 -25.81
CA SER A 12 -6.57 -17.15 -25.38
C SER A 12 -6.48 -18.06 -24.17
N SER A 13 -5.93 -19.25 -24.37
CA SER A 13 -5.68 -20.26 -23.35
C SER A 13 -4.76 -19.72 -22.26
N SER A 14 -5.31 -19.05 -21.26
CA SER A 14 -4.66 -18.85 -19.98
C SER A 14 -4.68 -20.18 -19.24
N LEU A 15 -3.56 -20.91 -19.36
CA LEU A 15 -3.25 -21.96 -18.39
C LEU A 15 -3.17 -21.29 -17.02
N THR A 16 -4.27 -21.33 -16.29
CA THR A 16 -4.26 -21.21 -14.84
C THR A 16 -3.24 -22.23 -14.33
N PRO A 17 -2.18 -21.82 -13.61
CA PRO A 17 -1.34 -22.80 -12.97
C PRO A 17 -2.17 -23.37 -11.84
N ALA A 18 -2.79 -24.53 -12.12
CA ALA A 18 -3.23 -25.47 -11.12
C ALA A 18 -2.14 -25.52 -10.06
N CYS A 19 -2.54 -25.52 -8.79
CA CYS A 19 -1.69 -25.54 -7.61
C CYS A 19 -0.71 -26.73 -7.69
N LEU A 20 0.40 -26.56 -8.41
CA LEU A 20 1.42 -27.56 -8.64
C LEU A 20 2.19 -27.62 -7.32
N MET A 21 1.76 -28.54 -6.47
CA MET A 21 2.50 -28.96 -5.29
C MET A 21 3.95 -29.22 -5.74
N PRO A 22 4.94 -28.49 -5.21
CA PRO A 22 6.31 -28.70 -5.62
C PRO A 22 6.70 -30.16 -5.31
N ASN A 23 7.16 -30.87 -6.34
CA ASN A 23 7.61 -32.26 -6.21
C ASN A 23 8.71 -32.35 -5.15
N GLN A 24 8.44 -33.11 -4.08
CA GLN A 24 9.29 -33.26 -2.90
C GLN A 24 10.68 -33.84 -3.19
N ASN A 25 10.85 -34.52 -4.33
CA ASN A 25 12.06 -35.26 -4.67
C ASN A 25 13.05 -34.47 -5.54
N LYS A 26 12.71 -33.25 -5.97
CA LYS A 26 13.61 -32.43 -6.79
C LYS A 26 14.63 -31.70 -5.92
N PRO A 27 15.90 -31.62 -6.36
CA PRO A 27 16.89 -30.80 -5.68
C PRO A 27 16.51 -29.31 -5.76
N SER A 28 16.98 -28.54 -4.77
CA SER A 28 16.85 -27.09 -4.79
C SER A 28 17.71 -26.48 -5.91
N PRO A 29 17.22 -25.43 -6.60
CA PRO A 29 18.02 -24.74 -7.59
C PRO A 29 19.29 -24.12 -6.96
N PRO A 30 20.41 -24.03 -7.70
CA PRO A 30 21.63 -23.39 -7.22
C PRO A 30 21.40 -21.94 -6.81
N LEU A 31 22.01 -21.52 -5.69
CA LEU A 31 21.79 -20.19 -5.12
C LEU A 31 22.27 -19.06 -6.06
N GLU A 32 23.35 -19.30 -6.79
CA GLU A 32 23.93 -18.33 -7.75
C GLU A 32 22.92 -17.90 -8.81
N VAL A 33 22.11 -18.83 -9.30
CA VAL A 33 21.10 -18.58 -10.34
C VAL A 33 19.92 -17.79 -9.78
N ILE A 34 19.46 -18.12 -8.58
CA ILE A 34 18.20 -17.57 -8.03
C ILE A 34 18.40 -16.31 -7.17
N SER A 35 19.56 -16.12 -6.56
CA SER A 35 19.82 -15.08 -5.54
C SER A 35 19.51 -13.67 -6.04
N LEU A 36 19.97 -13.31 -7.23
CA LEU A 36 19.73 -11.99 -7.83
C LEU A 36 18.23 -11.75 -8.06
N HIS A 37 17.51 -12.76 -8.54
CA HIS A 37 16.08 -12.68 -8.77
C HIS A 37 15.31 -12.58 -7.45
N ILE A 38 15.71 -13.34 -6.42
CA ILE A 38 15.14 -13.24 -5.07
C ILE A 38 15.30 -11.81 -4.55
N PHE A 39 16.49 -11.22 -4.66
CA PHE A 39 16.76 -9.87 -4.19
C PHE A 39 15.92 -8.82 -4.93
N ARG A 40 15.80 -8.93 -6.26
CA ARG A 40 14.98 -8.03 -7.07
C ARG A 40 13.49 -8.13 -6.70
N LEU A 41 12.95 -9.35 -6.65
CA LEU A 41 11.55 -9.58 -6.28
C LEU A 41 11.26 -9.17 -4.83
N TRP A 42 12.24 -9.33 -3.94
CA TRP A 42 12.16 -8.85 -2.55
C TRP A 42 12.06 -7.32 -2.48
N LYS A 43 12.87 -6.59 -3.25
CA LYS A 43 12.78 -5.12 -3.35
C LYS A 43 11.41 -4.66 -3.86
N THR A 44 10.75 -5.44 -4.70
CA THR A 44 9.36 -5.17 -5.14
C THR A 44 8.28 -5.49 -4.11
N ARG A 45 8.67 -5.88 -2.88
CA ARG A 45 7.79 -6.11 -1.72
C ARG A 45 6.74 -7.21 -1.90
N GLN A 46 7.03 -8.18 -2.76
CA GLN A 46 6.13 -9.30 -2.98
C GLN A 46 6.03 -10.22 -1.74
N THR A 47 4.89 -10.89 -1.60
CA THR A 47 4.72 -11.94 -0.58
C THR A 47 5.59 -13.15 -0.93
N ASN A 48 5.96 -13.97 0.06
CA ASN A 48 6.80 -15.14 -0.21
C ASN A 48 6.17 -16.08 -1.25
N LYS A 49 4.84 -16.21 -1.25
CA LYS A 49 4.10 -17.02 -2.23
C LYS A 49 4.25 -16.46 -3.64
N GLN A 50 4.07 -15.14 -3.81
CA GLN A 50 4.25 -14.46 -5.09
C GLN A 50 5.70 -14.55 -5.59
N ILE A 51 6.68 -14.40 -4.70
CA ILE A 51 8.09 -14.53 -5.06
C ILE A 51 8.36 -15.94 -5.59
N VAL A 52 7.93 -16.98 -4.87
CA VAL A 52 8.13 -18.38 -5.32
C VAL A 52 7.45 -18.64 -6.66
N GLN A 53 6.23 -18.14 -6.87
CA GLN A 53 5.51 -18.26 -8.15
C GLN A 53 6.26 -17.55 -9.29
N ASN A 54 6.74 -16.33 -9.06
CA ASN A 54 7.48 -15.57 -10.06
C ASN A 54 8.86 -16.16 -10.35
N LEU A 55 9.48 -16.82 -9.37
CA LEU A 55 10.76 -17.50 -9.55
C LEU A 55 10.67 -18.69 -10.51
N TRP A 56 9.49 -19.29 -10.73
CA TRP A 56 9.32 -20.39 -11.70
C TRP A 56 9.76 -20.02 -13.12
N ASN A 57 9.72 -18.73 -13.47
CA ASN A 57 10.15 -18.23 -14.78
C ASN A 57 11.67 -18.05 -14.88
N HIS A 58 12.41 -18.23 -13.78
CA HIS A 58 13.84 -17.91 -13.67
C HIS A 58 14.73 -19.15 -13.48
N TYR A 59 14.15 -20.34 -13.39
CA TYR A 59 14.91 -21.60 -13.36
C TYR A 59 14.14 -22.74 -14.02
N ASP A 60 14.85 -23.80 -14.40
CA ASP A 60 14.25 -24.98 -15.00
C ASP A 60 13.42 -25.77 -13.96
N THR A 61 12.10 -25.65 -14.05
CA THR A 61 11.14 -26.32 -13.16
C THR A 61 11.05 -27.83 -13.42
N SER A 62 11.53 -28.31 -14.58
CA SER A 62 11.59 -29.76 -14.87
C SER A 62 12.65 -30.43 -13.99
N ARG A 63 13.81 -29.77 -13.83
CA ARG A 63 14.98 -30.27 -13.11
C ARG A 63 14.99 -29.91 -11.62
N TYR A 64 14.54 -28.72 -11.26
CA TYR A 64 14.63 -28.20 -9.89
C TYR A 64 13.25 -27.94 -9.30
N GLY A 65 13.17 -27.98 -7.96
CA GLY A 65 11.97 -27.65 -7.20
C GLY A 65 12.27 -26.68 -6.07
N LEU A 66 11.41 -25.67 -5.89
CA LEU A 66 11.53 -24.73 -4.78
C LEU A 66 10.21 -24.65 -3.99
N GLY A 67 10.19 -25.30 -2.83
CA GLY A 67 9.11 -25.17 -1.87
C GLY A 67 9.21 -23.89 -1.03
N LEU A 68 8.07 -23.43 -0.51
CA LEU A 68 7.97 -22.21 0.31
C LEU A 68 8.89 -22.24 1.54
N MET A 69 8.95 -23.37 2.25
CA MET A 69 9.78 -23.51 3.46
C MET A 69 11.28 -23.39 3.16
N LYS A 70 11.75 -24.08 2.10
CA LYS A 70 13.13 -23.97 1.61
C LYS A 70 13.46 -22.56 1.15
N PHE A 71 12.53 -21.91 0.44
CA PHE A 71 12.69 -20.51 0.05
C PHE A 71 12.83 -19.59 1.28
N VAL A 72 12.02 -19.79 2.33
CA VAL A 72 12.15 -19.01 3.57
C VAL A 72 13.52 -19.20 4.21
N GLN A 73 14.06 -20.43 4.24
CA GLN A 73 15.40 -20.71 4.75
C GLN A 73 16.48 -19.99 3.93
N ILE A 74 16.43 -20.09 2.59
CA ILE A 74 17.37 -19.40 1.69
C ILE A 74 17.30 -17.89 1.92
N ARG A 75 16.08 -17.34 1.96
CA ARG A 75 15.84 -15.92 2.17
C ARG A 75 16.43 -15.43 3.50
N VAL A 76 16.22 -16.18 4.59
CA VAL A 76 16.79 -15.86 5.91
C VAL A 76 18.31 -15.99 5.89
N GLY A 77 18.87 -17.00 5.22
CA GLY A 77 20.31 -17.16 5.02
C GLY A 77 20.95 -16.01 4.23
N MET A 78 20.18 -15.37 3.34
CA MET A 78 20.58 -14.15 2.63
C MET A 78 20.41 -12.86 3.46
N GLY A 79 19.96 -12.95 4.71
CA GLY A 79 19.68 -11.78 5.56
C GLY A 79 18.41 -11.00 5.21
N LEU A 80 17.56 -11.53 4.33
CA LEU A 80 16.32 -10.88 3.88
C LEU A 80 15.17 -11.17 4.88
N LEU A 81 15.22 -10.50 6.02
CA LEU A 81 14.24 -10.66 7.10
C LEU A 81 12.96 -9.84 6.85
N ARG A 82 11.81 -10.37 7.29
CA ARG A 82 10.55 -9.62 7.28
C ARG A 82 10.56 -8.56 8.37
N THR A 83 9.75 -7.52 8.19
CA THR A 83 9.48 -6.42 9.12
C THR A 83 9.44 -6.84 10.60
N GLN A 84 8.62 -7.84 10.96
CA GLN A 84 8.53 -8.31 12.35
C GLN A 84 9.79 -9.03 12.86
N GLN A 85 10.54 -9.69 11.98
CA GLN A 85 11.76 -10.43 12.35
C GLN A 85 12.98 -9.51 12.51
N GLN A 86 12.92 -8.31 11.95
CA GLN A 86 14.00 -7.32 12.08
C GLN A 86 14.02 -6.67 13.47
N SER A 87 12.90 -6.70 14.21
CA SER A 87 12.77 -6.16 15.58
C SER A 87 13.36 -4.76 15.72
N HIS A 88 13.10 -3.90 14.73
CA HIS A 88 13.62 -2.53 14.72
C HIS A 88 13.12 -1.74 15.93
N THR A 89 14.06 -1.10 16.61
CA THR A 89 13.79 -0.10 17.65
C THR A 89 13.76 1.30 17.05
N ILE A 90 13.25 2.26 17.82
CA ILE A 90 13.18 3.67 17.41
C ILE A 90 14.58 4.20 17.06
N GLU A 91 15.57 3.76 17.82
CA GLU A 91 16.97 4.14 17.70
C GLU A 91 17.59 3.55 16.44
N SER A 92 17.24 2.29 16.11
CA SER A 92 17.75 1.61 14.90
C SER A 92 17.26 2.23 13.59
N ILE A 93 16.09 2.88 13.59
CA ILE A 93 15.53 3.52 12.39
C ILE A 93 15.90 4.99 12.28
N ARG A 94 16.57 5.56 13.28
CA ARG A 94 16.80 7.00 13.39
C ARG A 94 17.61 7.54 12.22
N ASP A 95 18.69 6.86 11.84
CA ASP A 95 19.55 7.31 10.74
C ASP A 95 18.77 7.32 9.42
N ALA A 96 18.01 6.25 9.14
CA ALA A 96 17.15 6.18 7.96
C ALA A 96 16.01 7.23 7.98
N MET A 97 15.51 7.60 9.16
CA MET A 97 14.53 8.68 9.32
C MET A 97 15.14 10.04 8.99
N ILE A 98 16.38 10.31 9.40
CA ILE A 98 17.09 11.56 9.09
C ILE A 98 17.30 11.68 7.57
N ASP A 99 17.80 10.62 6.93
CA ASP A 99 17.99 10.59 5.47
C ASP A 99 16.67 10.85 4.73
N LEU A 100 15.57 10.23 5.19
CA LEU A 100 14.26 10.42 4.58
C LEU A 100 13.68 11.82 4.81
N GLN A 101 13.95 12.43 5.96
CA GLN A 101 13.53 13.80 6.24
C GLN A 101 14.32 14.82 5.40
N GLU A 102 15.59 14.55 5.11
CA GLU A 102 16.39 15.38 4.19
C GLU A 102 15.83 15.33 2.76
N ILE A 103 15.45 14.14 2.29
CA ILE A 103 14.88 13.97 0.94
C ILE A 103 13.44 14.50 0.88
N TYR A 104 12.64 14.32 1.93
CA TYR A 104 11.21 14.65 1.98
C TYR A 104 10.85 15.50 3.21
N PRO A 105 11.20 16.80 3.23
CA PRO A 105 11.03 17.65 4.41
C PRO A 105 9.57 17.82 4.86
N ASN A 106 8.61 17.67 3.94
CA ASN A 106 7.18 17.82 4.23
C ASN A 106 6.46 16.47 4.50
N ALA A 107 7.16 15.34 4.36
CA ALA A 107 6.55 14.02 4.57
C ALA A 107 6.24 13.80 6.05
N GLY A 108 5.01 13.36 6.33
CA GLY A 108 4.59 13.03 7.68
C GLY A 108 4.74 11.57 8.03
N ALA A 109 4.25 11.21 9.22
CA ALA A 109 4.30 9.83 9.70
C ALA A 109 3.72 8.82 8.70
N ARG A 110 2.61 9.14 8.03
CA ARG A 110 1.99 8.22 7.06
C ARG A 110 2.87 7.97 5.84
N GLU A 111 3.47 9.04 5.31
CA GLU A 111 4.40 8.95 4.19
C GLU A 111 5.67 8.19 4.59
N MET A 112 6.21 8.46 5.77
CA MET A 112 7.38 7.76 6.31
C MET A 112 7.12 6.27 6.56
N VAL A 113 5.91 5.89 7.00
CA VAL A 113 5.48 4.48 7.07
C VAL A 113 5.48 3.84 5.68
N SER A 114 5.12 4.58 4.63
CA SER A 114 5.19 4.08 3.25
C SER A 114 6.63 3.97 2.71
N PHE A 115 7.65 4.48 3.39
CA PHE A 115 9.05 4.29 3.03
C PHE A 115 9.70 3.18 3.85
N LEU A 116 9.47 3.17 5.16
CA LEU A 116 10.12 2.23 6.09
C LEU A 116 9.32 0.95 6.37
N PHE A 117 8.00 0.93 6.13
CA PHE A 117 7.12 -0.24 6.36
C PHE A 117 7.04 -0.71 7.81
N HIS A 118 7.42 0.16 8.75
CA HIS A 118 7.38 -0.11 10.19
C HIS A 118 6.42 0.84 10.89
N GLU A 119 5.11 0.58 10.75
CA GLU A 119 4.06 1.48 11.24
C GLU A 119 4.24 1.83 12.72
N ASN A 120 4.31 0.83 13.59
CA ASN A 120 4.40 1.05 15.03
C ASN A 120 5.67 1.81 15.43
N VAL A 121 6.81 1.49 14.83
CA VAL A 121 8.11 2.09 15.19
C VAL A 121 8.19 3.53 14.69
N VAL A 122 7.72 3.80 13.47
CA VAL A 122 7.66 5.16 12.90
C VAL A 122 6.69 6.03 13.70
N MET A 123 5.52 5.52 14.04
CA MET A 123 4.56 6.27 14.86
C MET A 123 5.14 6.58 16.26
N ALA A 124 5.84 5.61 16.87
CA ALA A 124 6.53 5.83 18.14
C ALA A 124 7.69 6.84 18.01
N TYR A 125 8.42 6.82 16.89
CA TYR A 125 9.44 7.83 16.58
C TYR A 125 8.85 9.24 16.52
N PHE A 126 7.78 9.46 15.75
CA PHE A 126 7.12 10.76 15.66
C PHE A 126 6.54 11.21 17.01
N ALA A 127 6.03 10.28 17.81
CA ALA A 127 5.54 10.57 19.15
C ALA A 127 6.66 10.93 20.15
N LYS A 128 7.91 10.49 19.91
CA LYS A 128 9.07 10.75 20.77
C LYS A 128 9.84 12.01 20.36
N TYR A 129 10.08 12.20 19.07
CA TYR A 129 10.98 13.25 18.55
C TYR A 129 10.25 14.42 17.86
N GLU A 130 9.06 14.19 17.29
CA GLU A 130 8.37 15.16 16.43
C GLU A 130 6.99 15.53 16.99
N VAL A 131 6.90 15.65 18.32
CA VAL A 131 5.64 15.91 19.04
C VAL A 131 4.96 17.18 18.55
N ASP A 132 5.73 18.23 18.26
CA ASP A 132 5.19 19.52 17.87
C ASP A 132 4.59 19.50 16.47
N LEU A 133 5.20 18.77 15.51
CA LEU A 133 4.61 18.56 14.18
C LEU A 133 3.28 17.79 14.27
N VAL A 134 3.22 16.78 15.14
CA VAL A 134 1.97 16.04 15.40
C VAL A 134 0.91 16.94 16.01
N ARG A 135 1.28 17.83 16.94
CA ARG A 135 0.37 18.80 17.56
C ARG A 135 -0.13 19.85 16.56
N GLN A 136 0.75 20.38 15.70
CA GLN A 136 0.38 21.34 14.66
C GLN A 136 -0.66 20.75 13.70
N ARG A 137 -0.50 19.49 13.27
CA ARG A 137 -1.50 18.82 12.42
C ARG A 137 -2.85 18.61 13.12
N LYS A 138 -2.83 18.29 14.42
CA LYS A 138 -4.07 18.18 15.24
C LYS A 138 -4.74 19.54 15.48
N ALA A 139 -4.04 20.65 15.32
CA ALA A 139 -4.59 22.01 15.47
C ALA A 139 -5.49 22.41 14.29
N CYS A 140 -5.35 21.76 13.13
CA CYS A 140 -6.26 21.90 11.97
C CYS A 140 -7.61 21.17 12.22
N ARG A 141 -8.28 21.50 13.33
CA ARG A 141 -9.62 20.98 13.65
C ARG A 141 -10.64 21.52 12.67
N LEU A 142 -11.60 20.67 12.29
CA LEU A 142 -12.84 21.12 11.66
C LEU A 142 -13.46 22.22 12.53
N ARG A 143 -13.44 23.46 12.05
CA ARG A 143 -14.10 24.58 12.74
C ARG A 143 -15.59 24.47 12.46
N ARG A 144 -16.38 24.09 13.47
CA ARG A 144 -17.85 24.13 13.37
C ARG A 144 -18.26 25.57 13.07
N LYS A 145 -18.92 25.78 11.94
CA LYS A 145 -19.59 27.04 11.61
C LYS A 145 -21.09 26.88 11.83
N ARG A 146 -21.72 27.94 12.31
CA ARG A 146 -23.18 28.08 12.34
C ARG A 146 -23.59 28.91 11.12
N PHE A 147 -24.66 28.48 10.47
CA PHE A 147 -25.21 29.16 9.32
C PHE A 147 -26.59 29.72 9.70
N TRP A 148 -26.92 30.88 9.15
CA TRP A 148 -28.26 31.45 9.20
C TRP A 148 -28.79 31.44 7.77
N ALA A 149 -30.03 30.99 7.61
CA ALA A 149 -30.71 30.83 6.34
C ALA A 149 -32.15 31.35 6.48
N ALA A 150 -32.67 32.03 5.47
CA ALA A 150 -34.04 32.54 5.40
C ALA A 150 -35.08 31.43 5.24
N GLY A 151 -34.65 30.23 4.81
CA GLY A 151 -35.51 29.06 4.64
C GLY A 151 -34.76 27.86 4.08
N VAL A 152 -35.51 26.80 3.74
CA VAL A 152 -34.97 25.61 3.08
C VAL A 152 -34.46 25.99 1.69
N ASN A 153 -33.30 25.46 1.29
CA ASN A 153 -32.60 25.76 0.02
C ASN A 153 -31.96 27.15 -0.09
N ASP A 154 -31.88 27.91 1.00
CA ASP A 154 -31.22 29.22 1.00
C ASP A 154 -29.67 29.10 1.07
N LEU A 155 -29.15 27.98 1.57
CA LEU A 155 -27.72 27.70 1.65
C LEU A 155 -27.43 26.22 1.40
N PHE A 156 -26.33 25.92 0.69
CA PHE A 156 -25.77 24.57 0.61
C PHE A 156 -24.37 24.54 1.19
N ALA A 157 -24.19 23.70 2.21
CA ALA A 157 -22.88 23.35 2.75
C ALA A 157 -22.30 22.25 1.86
N VAL A 158 -21.60 22.68 0.83
CA VAL A 158 -20.95 21.77 -0.09
C VAL A 158 -19.53 21.54 0.39
N ASP A 159 -19.10 20.28 0.48
CA ASP A 159 -17.71 20.01 0.81
C ASP A 159 -16.86 20.59 -0.31
N GLN A 160 -16.15 21.66 0.05
CA GLN A 160 -15.31 22.39 -0.87
C GLN A 160 -14.26 21.37 -1.37
N HIS A 161 -14.15 21.09 -2.67
CA HIS A 161 -13.40 19.93 -3.21
C HIS A 161 -12.10 20.34 -3.93
N ASP A 162 -10.94 20.36 -3.26
CA ASP A 162 -9.78 21.20 -3.60
C ASP A 162 -9.68 21.69 -5.05
N LYS A 163 -10.34 22.79 -5.33
CA LYS A 163 -11.57 23.36 -4.72
C LYS A 163 -12.23 23.95 -5.89
N TRP A 164 -12.76 23.00 -6.64
CA TRP A 164 -13.55 23.16 -7.83
C TRP A 164 -12.76 23.83 -8.96
N LEU A 165 -11.48 24.12 -8.73
CA LEU A 165 -10.56 24.90 -9.53
C LEU A 165 -9.73 24.07 -10.50
N ARG A 166 -10.47 23.25 -11.21
CA ARG A 166 -10.35 23.17 -12.67
C ARG A 166 -11.52 23.91 -13.35
N PHE A 167 -12.39 24.53 -12.55
CA PHE A 167 -13.65 25.27 -12.74
C PHE A 167 -14.41 25.16 -14.07
N GLY A 168 -14.34 24.02 -14.71
CA GLY A 168 -15.53 23.35 -15.23
C GLY A 168 -16.37 22.67 -14.13
N LEU A 169 -16.13 22.97 -12.84
CA LEU A 169 -16.84 22.58 -11.61
C LEU A 169 -17.10 21.07 -11.44
N ALA A 170 -16.60 20.43 -10.38
CA ALA A 170 -17.02 19.06 -10.09
C ALA A 170 -17.43 18.93 -8.64
N LEU A 171 -18.72 19.10 -8.45
CA LEU A 171 -19.43 18.87 -7.22
C LEU A 171 -20.26 17.63 -7.34
N HIS A 172 -20.35 16.87 -6.25
CA HIS A 172 -20.96 15.56 -6.23
C HIS A 172 -22.02 15.46 -5.14
N THR A 173 -21.79 16.16 -4.03
CA THR A 173 -22.66 16.10 -2.86
C THR A 173 -22.52 17.37 -2.05
N GLY A 174 -23.66 17.98 -1.75
CA GLY A 174 -23.81 19.03 -0.76
C GLY A 174 -24.78 18.58 0.33
N ILE A 175 -24.76 19.28 1.45
CA ILE A 175 -25.76 19.10 2.49
C ILE A 175 -26.51 20.42 2.61
N GLU A 176 -27.83 20.35 2.57
CA GLU A 176 -28.67 21.46 2.98
C GLU A 176 -28.67 21.49 4.52
N PRO A 177 -28.09 22.52 5.15
CA PRO A 177 -27.77 22.49 6.59
C PRO A 177 -28.99 22.60 7.50
N PHE A 178 -30.16 23.05 7.00
CA PHE A 178 -31.37 23.21 7.82
C PHE A 178 -32.16 21.90 7.97
N SER A 179 -32.42 21.22 6.86
CA SER A 179 -33.11 19.92 6.80
C SER A 179 -32.15 18.75 6.97
N GLY A 180 -30.84 18.97 6.77
CA GLY A 180 -29.83 17.91 6.73
C GLY A 180 -29.92 17.03 5.48
N HIS A 181 -30.76 17.39 4.51
CA HIS A 181 -30.94 16.59 3.31
C HIS A 181 -29.66 16.60 2.48
N ILE A 182 -29.22 15.40 2.07
CA ILE A 182 -28.08 15.25 1.18
C ILE A 182 -28.55 15.58 -0.23
N MET A 183 -27.87 16.51 -0.87
CA MET A 183 -28.16 16.97 -2.22
C MET A 183 -27.09 16.46 -3.17
N TRP A 184 -27.52 15.71 -4.16
CA TRP A 184 -26.69 15.26 -5.27
C TRP A 184 -26.76 16.34 -6.35
N MET A 185 -25.62 16.88 -6.74
CA MET A 185 -25.45 17.96 -7.73
C MET A 185 -24.45 17.56 -8.79
#